data_AF-A0A7M3W484-F1
#
_entry.id   AF-A0A7M3W484-F1
#
_cell.length_a   1.000
_cell.length_b   1.000
_cell.length_c   1.000
_cell.angle_alpha   90.00
_cell.angle_beta   90.00
_cell.angle_gamma   90.00
#
_symmetry.space_group_name_H-M   'P 1'
#
loop_
_entity.id
_entity.type
_entity.pdbx_description
1 polymer ?
#
loop_
_entity_poly.entity_id
_entity_poly.type
_entity_poly.pdbx_seq_one_letter_code
_entity_poly.pdbx_strand_id
1 'polypeptide(L)'
;ELAPASLESTVQDTSGAKAKTAKNVFAKIETKVAPKQDRRRRRRFDKKGGGRQKQEKKLNRQKYLEYKYAAKDILDNPNVPEEHRSNVLGQVWAKGERQGIDECLEYIESKEEELILPEDVGNQLRDLIKRMTTKR
;
A
#
# COMPACT_ATOMS: atom_id res chain seq x y z
N GLU A 1 -83.52 85.89 -25.15
CA GLU A 1 -83.70 85.44 -23.76
C GLU A 1 -83.07 84.06 -23.62
N LEU A 2 -82.01 83.97 -22.80
CA LEU A 2 -82.03 83.37 -21.45
C LEU A 2 -81.75 81.85 -21.51
N ALA A 3 -80.52 81.48 -21.12
CA ALA A 3 -80.15 80.13 -20.73
C ALA A 3 -80.93 79.71 -19.45
N PRO A 4 -81.06 78.42 -19.12
CA PRO A 4 -80.01 77.76 -18.31
C PRO A 4 -79.91 76.21 -18.37
N ALA A 5 -78.81 75.70 -17.77
CA ALA A 5 -78.65 74.39 -17.10
C ALA A 5 -78.55 73.15 -18.01
N SER A 6 -77.81 72.07 -17.71
CA SER A 6 -76.81 71.67 -16.71
C SER A 6 -76.31 70.31 -17.21
N LEU A 7 -75.10 69.90 -16.81
CA LEU A 7 -74.72 68.53 -16.39
C LEU A 7 -73.28 68.17 -16.83
N GLU A 8 -72.43 68.18 -15.81
CA GLU A 8 -71.50 67.12 -15.42
C GLU A 8 -70.32 66.72 -16.34
N SER A 9 -69.15 67.20 -15.90
CA SER A 9 -67.93 66.43 -15.64
C SER A 9 -67.92 64.94 -16.03
N THR A 10 -66.98 64.58 -16.91
CA THR A 10 -66.10 63.41 -16.74
C THR A 10 -64.94 63.50 -17.73
N VAL A 11 -63.79 63.94 -17.21
CA VAL A 11 -62.48 63.60 -17.78
C VAL A 11 -61.70 63.00 -16.62
N GLN A 12 -61.59 61.68 -16.62
CA GLN A 12 -60.35 60.96 -16.33
C GLN A 12 -60.59 59.47 -16.52
N ASP A 13 -59.86 58.94 -17.49
CA ASP A 13 -59.07 57.72 -17.39
C ASP A 13 -59.72 56.50 -16.70
N THR A 14 -60.08 55.49 -17.49
CA THR A 14 -59.47 54.15 -17.41
C THR A 14 -60.28 53.11 -18.19
N SER A 15 -59.53 52.14 -18.71
CA SER A 15 -59.95 50.79 -19.13
C SER A 15 -60.49 50.60 -20.56
N GLY A 16 -59.57 50.24 -21.46
CA GLY A 16 -59.85 49.54 -22.71
C GLY A 16 -58.94 48.32 -22.81
N ALA A 17 -59.51 47.14 -22.62
CA ALA A 17 -58.80 45.90 -22.41
C ALA A 17 -58.40 45.16 -23.69
N LYS A 18 -57.34 44.35 -23.55
CA LYS A 18 -57.00 43.10 -24.27
C LYS A 18 -56.45 43.18 -25.70
N ALA A 19 -55.17 42.83 -25.80
CA ALA A 19 -54.75 41.68 -26.60
C ALA A 19 -53.47 41.07 -26.00
N LYS A 20 -53.61 39.93 -25.31
CA LYS A 20 -52.47 39.13 -24.83
C LYS A 20 -51.87 38.42 -26.05
N THR A 21 -50.82 38.97 -26.64
CA THR A 21 -49.96 38.22 -27.56
C THR A 21 -49.18 37.20 -26.74
N ALA A 22 -49.52 35.92 -26.92
CA ALA A 22 -48.90 34.81 -26.23
C ALA A 22 -47.38 34.81 -26.47
N LYS A 23 -46.59 34.85 -25.40
CA LYS A 23 -45.14 34.66 -25.48
C LYS A 23 -44.90 33.21 -25.92
N ASN A 24 -44.31 33.02 -27.10
CA ASN A 24 -44.00 31.70 -27.64
C ASN A 24 -43.12 30.92 -26.65
N VAL A 25 -43.70 29.90 -26.01
CA VAL A 25 -43.07 29.04 -24.99
C VAL A 25 -42.07 28.04 -25.62
N PHE A 26 -42.03 27.96 -26.95
CA PHE A 26 -41.17 27.03 -27.71
C PHE A 26 -39.87 27.64 -28.25
N ALA A 27 -39.49 28.85 -27.81
CA ALA A 27 -38.19 29.39 -28.18
C ALA A 27 -37.08 28.53 -27.56
N LYS A 28 -36.31 27.83 -28.42
CA LYS A 28 -35.16 27.03 -28.01
C LYS A 28 -34.08 27.96 -27.47
N ILE A 29 -33.94 28.01 -26.15
CA ILE A 29 -32.89 28.78 -25.50
C ILE A 29 -31.57 28.04 -25.76
N GLU A 30 -30.73 28.58 -26.64
CA GLU A 30 -29.37 28.08 -26.87
C GLU A 30 -28.48 28.46 -25.70
N THR A 31 -28.50 27.63 -24.66
CA THR A 31 -27.57 27.77 -23.55
C THR A 31 -26.19 27.28 -24.01
N LYS A 32 -25.19 28.18 -24.01
CA LYS A 32 -23.78 27.82 -24.22
C LYS A 32 -23.28 27.08 -22.98
N VAL A 33 -23.52 25.77 -22.94
CA VAL A 33 -22.98 24.90 -21.89
C VAL A 33 -21.49 24.73 -22.14
N ALA A 34 -20.66 25.39 -21.33
CA ALA A 34 -19.23 25.13 -21.32
C ALA A 34 -18.98 23.65 -20.93
N PRO A 35 -18.08 22.92 -21.62
CA PRO A 35 -17.80 21.53 -21.27
C PRO A 35 -17.27 21.47 -19.83
N LYS A 36 -17.98 20.74 -18.96
CA LYS A 36 -17.48 20.43 -17.61
C LYS A 36 -16.14 19.73 -17.76
N GLN A 37 -15.06 20.41 -17.41
CA GLN A 37 -13.74 19.83 -17.36
C GLN A 37 -13.78 18.66 -16.36
N ASP A 38 -13.72 17.45 -16.88
CA ASP A 38 -13.76 16.22 -16.10
C ASP A 38 -12.55 16.18 -15.16
N ARG A 39 -12.74 16.68 -13.94
CA ARG A 39 -11.73 16.75 -12.88
C ARG A 39 -11.32 15.36 -12.35
N ARG A 40 -11.74 14.26 -12.97
CA ARG A 40 -11.45 12.89 -12.52
C ARG A 40 -10.14 12.28 -13.05
N ARG A 41 -9.34 13.00 -13.84
CA ARG A 41 -8.10 12.45 -14.43
C ARG A 41 -6.78 12.92 -13.80
N ARG A 42 -6.75 13.29 -12.51
CA ARG A 42 -5.47 13.65 -11.84
C ARG A 42 -5.37 13.15 -10.41
N ARG A 43 -5.46 11.83 -10.15
CA ARG A 43 -5.00 11.21 -8.88
C ARG A 43 -4.57 9.74 -9.04
N ARG A 44 -3.73 9.43 -10.04
CA ARG A 44 -3.09 8.08 -10.13
C ARG A 44 -1.61 8.07 -9.76
N PHE A 45 -0.96 9.24 -9.64
CA PHE A 45 0.48 9.33 -9.35
C PHE A 45 0.84 9.39 -7.86
N ASP A 46 -0.10 9.75 -6.97
CA ASP A 46 0.11 9.73 -5.50
C ASP A 46 0.04 8.32 -4.88
N LYS A 47 -0.18 7.28 -5.68
CA LYS A 47 -0.05 5.87 -5.25
C LYS A 47 1.35 5.33 -5.48
N LYS A 48 2.38 6.17 -5.31
CA LYS A 48 3.79 5.78 -5.33
C LYS A 48 4.30 5.38 -3.93
N GLY A 49 3.40 5.11 -2.99
CA GLY A 49 3.71 4.48 -1.71
C GLY A 49 3.21 3.05 -1.73
N GLY A 50 4.12 2.08 -1.67
CA GLY A 50 3.80 0.65 -1.79
C GLY A 50 4.60 -0.10 -2.84
N GLY A 51 5.80 0.40 -3.19
CA GLY A 51 6.77 -0.42 -3.92
C GLY A 51 7.02 -1.74 -3.17
N ARG A 52 7.34 -2.81 -3.91
CA ARG A 52 7.70 -4.09 -3.27
C ARG A 52 8.85 -3.86 -2.30
N GLN A 53 8.73 -4.38 -1.08
CA GLN A 53 9.85 -4.50 -0.13
C GLN A 53 11.03 -5.12 -0.87
N LYS A 54 12.25 -4.64 -0.60
CA LYS A 54 13.46 -5.25 -1.14
C LYS A 54 13.46 -6.73 -0.77
N GLN A 55 13.52 -7.58 -1.79
CA GLN A 55 13.59 -9.02 -1.56
C GLN A 55 14.95 -9.36 -0.97
N GLU A 56 14.94 -9.93 0.23
CA GLU A 56 16.13 -10.35 0.96
C GLU A 56 16.25 -11.87 0.83
N LYS A 57 17.47 -12.37 0.94
CA LYS A 57 17.66 -13.82 0.98
C LYS A 57 17.41 -14.28 2.42
N LYS A 58 16.45 -15.19 2.61
CA LYS A 58 16.06 -15.73 3.92
C LYS A 58 15.95 -17.24 3.88
N LEU A 59 16.07 -17.87 5.03
CA LEU A 59 15.92 -19.31 5.17
C LEU A 59 14.46 -19.72 4.92
N ASN A 60 14.23 -20.80 4.18
CA ASN A 60 12.87 -21.22 3.87
C ASN A 60 12.22 -21.87 5.10
N ARG A 61 11.24 -21.19 5.72
CA ARG A 61 10.54 -21.68 6.92
C ARG A 61 9.94 -23.09 6.78
N GLN A 62 9.54 -23.50 5.57
CA GLN A 62 8.98 -24.84 5.31
C GLN A 62 10.01 -25.96 5.50
N LYS A 63 11.30 -25.63 5.31
CA LYS A 63 12.41 -26.58 5.42
C LYS A 63 12.98 -26.71 6.83
N TYR A 64 12.24 -26.25 7.84
CA TYR A 64 12.70 -26.28 9.23
C TYR A 64 13.09 -27.69 9.70
N LEU A 65 12.31 -28.71 9.37
CA LEU A 65 12.60 -30.08 9.80
C LEU A 65 13.88 -30.61 9.14
N GLU A 66 14.04 -30.39 7.83
CA GLU A 66 15.26 -30.76 7.11
C GLU A 66 16.49 -30.06 7.71
N TYR A 67 16.39 -28.75 7.98
CA TYR A 67 17.45 -28.00 8.64
C TYR A 67 17.74 -28.55 10.04
N LYS A 68 16.71 -28.80 10.85
CA LYS A 68 16.84 -29.28 12.23
C LYS A 68 17.64 -30.58 12.29
N TYR A 69 17.33 -31.54 11.41
CA TYR A 69 18.05 -32.81 11.41
C TYR A 69 19.47 -32.68 10.84
N ALA A 70 19.65 -31.97 9.72
CA ALA A 70 20.98 -31.78 9.13
C ALA A 70 21.93 -30.98 10.04
N ALA A 71 21.44 -29.89 10.64
CA ALA A 71 22.23 -29.09 11.57
C ALA A 71 22.52 -29.84 12.87
N LYS A 72 21.59 -30.68 13.36
CA LYS A 72 21.83 -31.52 14.53
C LYS A 72 22.97 -32.52 14.27
N ASP A 73 22.98 -33.14 13.10
CA ASP A 73 24.03 -34.09 12.69
C ASP A 73 25.40 -33.41 12.63
N ILE A 74 25.47 -32.21 12.02
CA ILE A 74 26.69 -31.37 11.99
C ILE A 74 27.14 -30.94 13.39
N LEU A 75 26.21 -30.68 14.32
CA LEU A 75 26.53 -30.24 15.67
C LEU A 75 26.79 -31.40 16.65
N ASP A 76 26.60 -32.66 16.26
CA ASP A 76 26.83 -33.84 17.11
C ASP A 76 28.33 -34.20 17.24
N ASN A 77 29.22 -33.27 16.90
CA ASN A 77 30.65 -33.45 17.00
C ASN A 77 31.15 -33.29 18.44
N PRO A 78 32.12 -34.12 18.90
CA PRO A 78 32.66 -34.03 20.26
C PRO A 78 33.39 -32.71 20.54
N ASN A 79 33.81 -32.00 19.47
CA ASN A 79 34.47 -30.70 19.55
C ASN A 79 33.52 -29.55 19.86
N VAL A 80 32.19 -29.77 19.82
CA VAL A 80 31.20 -28.75 20.18
C VAL A 80 30.62 -29.07 21.56
N PRO A 81 30.76 -28.18 22.56
CA PRO A 81 30.17 -28.37 23.88
C PRO A 81 28.67 -28.60 23.79
N GLU A 82 28.17 -29.65 24.45
CA GLU A 82 26.75 -30.04 24.38
C GLU A 82 25.79 -28.92 24.83
N GLU A 83 26.25 -28.11 25.79
CA GLU A 83 25.55 -26.93 26.31
C GLU A 83 25.21 -25.91 25.21
N HIS A 84 26.07 -25.77 24.21
CA HIS A 84 25.92 -24.79 23.15
C HIS A 84 25.21 -25.34 21.90
N ARG A 85 25.13 -26.66 21.71
CA ARG A 85 24.53 -27.28 20.51
C ARG A 85 23.09 -26.83 20.30
N SER A 86 22.26 -26.93 21.33
CA SER A 86 20.84 -26.54 21.27
C SER A 86 20.67 -25.05 21.03
N ASN A 87 21.54 -24.24 21.65
CA ASN A 87 21.51 -22.78 21.53
C ASN A 87 21.89 -22.32 20.11
N VAL A 88 23.01 -22.83 19.59
CA VAL A 88 23.48 -22.58 18.22
C VAL A 88 22.41 -23.02 17.21
N LEU A 89 21.89 -24.25 17.33
CA LEU A 89 20.87 -24.77 16.42
C LEU A 89 19.64 -23.84 16.33
N GLY A 90 19.13 -23.42 17.49
CA GLY A 90 17.94 -22.56 17.57
C GLY A 90 18.20 -21.13 17.09
N GLN A 91 19.31 -20.52 17.50
CA GLN A 91 19.65 -19.15 17.14
C GLN A 91 19.98 -19.00 15.66
N VAL A 92 20.76 -19.93 15.08
CA VAL A 92 21.07 -19.93 13.64
C VAL A 92 19.78 -19.96 12.82
N TRP A 93 18.82 -20.82 13.19
CA TRP A 93 17.52 -20.86 12.52
C TRP A 93 16.74 -19.55 12.66
N ALA A 94 16.63 -19.04 13.89
CA ALA A 94 15.85 -17.83 14.17
C ALA A 94 16.41 -16.61 13.43
N LYS A 95 17.74 -16.45 13.39
CA LYS A 95 18.42 -15.38 12.67
C LYS A 95 18.26 -15.54 11.15
N GLY A 96 18.47 -16.75 10.62
CA GLY A 96 18.31 -17.02 9.18
C GLY A 96 16.89 -16.81 8.64
N GLU A 97 15.86 -17.13 9.43
CA GLU A 97 14.46 -17.02 9.01
C GLU A 97 13.88 -15.62 9.19
N ARG A 98 14.14 -14.96 10.33
CA ARG A 98 13.54 -13.66 10.66
C ARG A 98 14.33 -12.49 10.06
N GLN A 99 15.63 -12.57 10.24
CA GLN A 99 16.59 -11.49 10.15
C GLN A 99 17.17 -11.47 8.73
N GLY A 100 17.90 -12.53 8.37
CA GLY A 100 18.38 -12.79 7.02
C GLY A 100 19.53 -13.78 7.01
N ILE A 101 20.04 -14.11 5.83
CA ILE A 101 21.23 -14.97 5.72
C ILE A 101 22.47 -14.27 6.29
N ASP A 102 22.65 -12.99 5.98
CA ASP A 102 23.87 -12.27 6.32
C ASP A 102 24.07 -12.24 7.85
N GLU A 103 23.03 -11.87 8.61
CA GLU A 103 23.04 -11.91 10.09
C GLU A 103 23.20 -13.34 10.65
N CYS A 104 22.78 -14.36 9.90
CA CYS A 104 22.97 -15.75 10.28
C CYS A 104 24.43 -16.20 10.09
N LEU A 105 25.10 -15.74 9.04
CA LEU A 105 26.51 -16.03 8.77
C LEU A 105 27.41 -15.31 9.77
N GLU A 106 27.13 -14.03 10.05
CA GLU A 106 27.80 -13.24 11.08
C GLU A 106 27.69 -13.90 12.47
N TYR A 107 26.53 -14.50 12.77
CA TYR A 107 26.37 -15.22 14.04
C TYR A 107 27.25 -16.47 14.13
N ILE A 108 27.43 -17.21 13.03
CA ILE A 108 28.31 -18.38 13.01
C ILE A 108 29.77 -17.95 13.18
N GLU A 109 30.18 -16.89 12.49
CA GLU A 109 31.52 -16.32 12.60
C GLU A 109 31.82 -15.84 14.03
N SER A 110 30.89 -15.10 14.65
CA SER A 110 31.00 -14.70 16.06
C SER A 110 31.15 -15.90 17.01
N LYS A 111 30.54 -17.06 16.70
CA LYS A 111 30.66 -18.27 17.53
C LYS A 111 31.93 -19.08 17.27
N GLU A 112 32.53 -18.93 16.11
CA GLU A 112 33.88 -19.43 15.82
C GLU A 112 34.93 -18.58 16.54
N GLU A 113 34.79 -17.25 16.53
CA GLU A 113 35.68 -16.33 17.26
C GLU A 113 35.64 -16.55 18.78
N GLU A 114 34.46 -16.89 19.33
CA GLU A 114 34.28 -17.27 20.73
C GLU A 114 34.85 -18.67 21.08
N LEU A 115 35.40 -19.40 20.09
CA LEU A 115 35.90 -20.79 20.22
C LEU A 115 34.83 -21.80 20.68
N ILE A 116 33.55 -21.49 20.44
CA ILE A 116 32.42 -22.39 20.72
C ILE A 116 32.24 -23.41 19.60
N LEU A 117 32.47 -22.99 18.36
CA LEU A 117 32.40 -23.83 17.18
C LEU A 117 33.79 -23.98 16.56
N PRO A 118 34.22 -25.21 16.24
CA PRO A 118 35.39 -25.40 15.39
C PRO A 118 35.07 -24.95 13.96
N GLU A 119 36.09 -24.44 13.27
CA GLU A 119 35.98 -23.88 11.92
C GLU A 119 35.34 -24.86 10.92
N ASP A 120 35.67 -26.15 11.03
CA ASP A 120 35.11 -27.21 10.18
C ASP A 120 33.57 -27.30 10.28
N VAL A 121 33.04 -27.27 11.50
CA VAL A 121 31.60 -27.37 11.77
C VAL A 121 30.89 -26.10 11.31
N GLY A 122 31.50 -24.94 11.56
CA GLY A 122 30.97 -23.67 11.12
C GLY A 122 30.89 -23.55 9.60
N ASN A 123 31.91 -24.03 8.87
CA ASN A 123 31.90 -24.12 7.42
C ASN A 123 30.78 -25.02 6.89
N GLN A 124 30.57 -26.20 7.50
CA GLN A 124 29.45 -27.07 7.15
C GLN A 124 28.08 -26.41 7.37
N LEU A 125 27.92 -25.66 8.48
CA LEU A 125 26.68 -24.91 8.75
C LEU A 125 26.45 -23.81 7.71
N ARG A 126 27.49 -23.06 7.33
CA ARG A 126 27.40 -22.03 6.27
C ARG A 126 26.92 -22.62 4.95
N ASP A 127 27.45 -23.78 4.56
CA ASP A 127 27.06 -24.46 3.32
C ASP A 127 25.63 -25.00 3.39
N LEU A 128 25.23 -25.57 4.53
CA LEU A 128 23.86 -26.00 4.77
C LEU A 128 22.89 -24.83 4.61
N ILE A 129 23.18 -23.69 5.23
CA ILE A 129 22.32 -22.49 5.15
C ILE A 129 22.22 -22.03 3.71
N LYS A 130 23.34 -21.83 3.00
CA LYS A 130 23.33 -21.39 1.59
C LYS A 130 22.44 -22.27 0.72
N ARG A 131 22.49 -23.60 0.90
CA ARG A 131 21.67 -24.57 0.17
C ARG A 131 20.16 -24.46 0.44
N MET A 132 19.77 -24.05 1.65
CA MET A 132 18.37 -24.04 2.10
C MET A 132 17.69 -22.67 1.98
N THR A 133 18.34 -21.73 1.30
CA THR A 133 17.86 -20.36 1.22
C THR A 133 16.96 -20.09 0.03
N THR A 134 16.07 -19.13 0.21
CA THR A 134 15.14 -18.65 -0.81
C THR A 134 15.14 -17.13 -0.81
N LYS A 135 15.08 -16.53 -1.99
CA LYS A 135 14.95 -15.08 -2.13
C LYS A 135 13.48 -14.71 -1.94
N ARG A 136 13.17 -13.89 -0.94
CA ARG A 136 11.79 -13.54 -0.56
C ARG A 136 11.62 -12.04 -0.34
#